data_AF-A0A9Q8X451-F1
#
_entry.id   AF-A0A9Q8X451-F1
#
_cell.length_a   1.000
_cell.length_b   1.000
_cell.length_c   1.000
_cell.angle_alpha   90.00
_cell.angle_beta   90.00
_cell.angle_gamma   90.00
#
_symmetry.space_group_name_H-M   'P 1'
#
loop_
_entity.id
_entity.type
_entity.pdbx_description
1 polymer ?
#
loop_
_entity_poly.entity_id
_entity_poly.type
_entity_poly.pdbx_seq_one_letter_code
_entity_poly.pdbx_strand_id
1 'polypeptide(L)'
;MSLKETRKKGSRTLISIAVIAVAVYFGFEPLISFVPDGIAKSVISSSFGAIFVIILTMYLLNKQTEIEQESKKSERVFDEKVQLFREIMDITRDMLIDGTISKEEVNKLPFPLIRLQMLANDETIKSFASVNQQLNEIYASDAADDVLIPEDAKTELYQALSKFASQCRLDLGISDRDVGEDLVESAVETITNTGKKGRDMSKMSFDGNDFPKNRYVWEVLNSHVKENSNISLKDFEKLFPRDGGDEFKKVGIKKGGTYETWKTYDEAMEVLERTGRKRFHFGKDKDMVLNIDGNEICISSAWTSEHMKPFVERMKSKGVRTE
;
A
#
# COMPACT_ATOMS: atom_id res chain seq x y z
N MET A 1 -11.76 -19.33 5.87
CA MET A 1 -12.12 -20.68 5.36
C MET A 1 -13.19 -20.49 4.31
N SER A 2 -12.94 -20.92 3.06
CA SER A 2 -13.91 -20.70 1.97
C SER A 2 -15.11 -21.64 2.14
N LEU A 3 -16.34 -21.18 1.82
CA LEU A 3 -17.55 -22.02 1.75
C LEU A 3 -17.36 -23.33 0.97
N LYS A 4 -16.43 -23.35 0.00
CA LYS A 4 -16.05 -24.55 -0.77
C LYS A 4 -15.30 -25.59 0.07
N GLU A 5 -14.44 -25.16 1.01
CA GLU A 5 -13.68 -26.05 1.88
C GLU A 5 -14.58 -26.75 2.89
N THR A 6 -15.58 -26.04 3.42
CA THR A 6 -16.60 -26.59 4.32
C THR A 6 -17.41 -27.68 3.63
N ARG A 7 -17.86 -27.45 2.38
CA ARG A 7 -18.58 -28.47 1.58
C ARG A 7 -17.72 -29.69 1.28
N LYS A 8 -16.43 -29.50 0.96
CA LYS A 8 -15.48 -30.58 0.66
C LYS A 8 -15.20 -31.45 1.90
N LYS A 9 -15.05 -30.85 3.09
CA LYS A 9 -14.95 -31.59 4.37
C LYS A 9 -16.23 -32.38 4.65
N GLY A 10 -17.40 -31.81 4.37
CA GLY A 10 -18.69 -32.49 4.49
C GLY A 10 -18.81 -33.77 3.62
N SER A 11 -18.52 -33.66 2.32
CA SER A 11 -18.58 -34.81 1.41
C SER A 11 -17.58 -35.92 1.76
N ARG A 12 -16.37 -35.57 2.23
CA ARG A 12 -15.36 -36.55 2.63
C ARG A 12 -15.77 -37.33 3.88
N THR A 13 -16.49 -36.68 4.80
CA THR A 13 -17.05 -37.32 6.01
C THR A 13 -18.14 -38.32 5.63
N LEU A 14 -19.05 -37.94 4.72
CA LEU A 14 -20.10 -38.84 4.19
C LEU A 14 -19.51 -40.09 3.51
N ILE A 15 -18.49 -39.93 2.67
CA ILE A 15 -17.80 -41.06 2.02
C ILE A 15 -17.15 -41.97 3.06
N SER A 16 -16.52 -41.40 4.09
CA SER A 16 -15.89 -42.17 5.16
C SER A 16 -16.92 -43.02 5.93
N ILE A 17 -18.10 -42.44 6.22
CA ILE A 17 -19.21 -43.16 6.86
C ILE A 17 -19.71 -44.31 5.97
N ALA A 18 -19.86 -44.08 4.67
CA ALA A 18 -20.31 -45.11 3.73
C ALA A 18 -19.32 -46.28 3.64
N VAL A 19 -18.01 -45.99 3.58
CA VAL A 19 -16.96 -47.02 3.58
C VAL A 19 -16.96 -47.82 4.88
N ILE A 20 -17.09 -47.16 6.04
CA ILE A 20 -17.18 -47.83 7.33
C ILE A 20 -18.41 -48.74 7.38
N ALA A 21 -19.58 -48.26 6.93
CA ALA A 21 -20.81 -49.06 6.93
C ALA A 21 -20.67 -50.34 6.08
N VAL A 22 -20.07 -50.23 4.89
CA VAL A 22 -19.80 -51.37 4.01
C VAL A 22 -18.81 -52.35 4.65
N ALA A 23 -17.70 -51.86 5.21
CA ALA A 23 -16.69 -52.69 5.87
C ALA A 23 -17.25 -53.45 7.08
N VAL A 24 -18.13 -52.79 7.85
CA VAL A 24 -18.82 -53.34 9.01
C VAL A 24 -19.79 -54.44 8.57
N TYR A 25 -20.60 -54.19 7.54
CA TYR A 25 -21.54 -55.17 7.00
C TYR A 25 -20.82 -56.47 6.60
N PHE A 26 -19.80 -56.35 5.74
CA PHE A 26 -19.04 -57.52 5.26
C PHE A 26 -18.14 -58.16 6.32
N GLY A 27 -17.68 -57.40 7.32
CA GLY A 27 -16.82 -57.91 8.39
C GLY A 27 -17.58 -58.69 9.47
N PHE A 28 -18.79 -58.25 9.84
CA PHE A 28 -19.57 -58.87 10.91
C PHE A 28 -20.49 -59.99 10.45
N GLU A 29 -20.94 -59.99 9.19
CA GLU A 29 -21.81 -61.04 8.64
C GLU A 29 -21.22 -62.46 8.78
N PRO A 30 -19.94 -62.72 8.44
CA PRO A 30 -19.31 -64.02 8.64
C PRO A 30 -19.25 -64.41 10.13
N LEU A 31 -18.88 -63.47 11.01
CA LEU A 31 -18.79 -63.70 12.46
C LEU A 31 -20.14 -64.10 13.07
N ILE A 32 -21.24 -63.47 12.63
CA ILE A 32 -22.60 -63.77 13.08
C ILE A 32 -23.09 -65.12 12.54
N SER A 33 -22.63 -65.53 11.34
CA SER A 33 -23.01 -66.81 10.73
C SER A 33 -22.50 -68.04 11.50
N PHE A 34 -21.37 -67.90 12.22
CA PHE A 34 -20.80 -68.97 13.06
C PHE A 34 -21.45 -69.11 14.44
N VAL A 35 -22.35 -68.20 14.82
CA VAL A 35 -23.06 -68.26 16.10
C VAL A 35 -24.30 -69.17 15.97
N PRO A 36 -24.49 -70.15 16.88
CA PRO A 36 -25.66 -71.02 16.86
C PRO A 36 -26.98 -70.25 16.85
N ASP A 37 -27.94 -70.69 16.04
CA ASP A 37 -29.25 -70.06 15.95
C ASP A 37 -30.02 -70.14 17.29
N GLY A 38 -30.77 -69.07 17.59
CA GLY A 38 -31.54 -68.93 18.82
C GLY A 38 -31.22 -67.64 19.58
N ILE A 39 -31.50 -67.64 20.88
CA ILE A 39 -31.39 -66.45 21.75
C ILE A 39 -29.96 -65.90 21.77
N ALA A 40 -28.95 -66.76 21.76
CA ALA A 40 -27.54 -66.35 21.79
C ALA A 40 -27.14 -65.50 20.57
N LYS A 41 -27.57 -65.87 19.36
CA LYS A 41 -27.32 -65.10 18.12
C LYS A 41 -28.01 -63.74 18.15
N SER A 42 -29.22 -63.66 18.68
CA SER A 42 -29.96 -62.40 18.82
C SER A 42 -29.27 -61.45 19.82
N VAL A 43 -28.82 -61.97 20.98
CA VAL A 43 -28.12 -61.17 21.99
C VAL A 43 -26.76 -60.68 21.49
N ILE A 44 -25.98 -61.55 20.83
CA ILE A 44 -24.66 -61.19 20.30
C ILE A 44 -24.78 -60.16 19.17
N SER A 45 -25.68 -60.37 18.21
CA SER A 45 -25.90 -59.41 17.11
C SER A 45 -26.40 -58.05 17.61
N SER A 46 -27.32 -58.03 18.60
CA SER A 46 -27.78 -56.80 19.24
C SER A 46 -26.64 -56.06 19.96
N SER A 47 -25.78 -56.79 20.68
CA SER A 47 -24.64 -56.21 21.40
C SER A 47 -23.60 -55.61 20.46
N PHE A 48 -23.26 -56.29 19.35
CA PHE A 48 -22.37 -55.74 18.32
C PHE A 48 -22.96 -54.50 17.65
N GLY A 49 -24.26 -54.52 17.34
CA GLY A 49 -24.96 -53.34 16.82
C GLY A 49 -24.89 -52.15 17.78
N ALA A 50 -25.13 -52.39 19.08
CA ALA A 50 -25.04 -51.36 20.10
C ALA A 50 -23.60 -50.80 20.25
N ILE A 51 -22.58 -51.67 20.33
CA ILE A 51 -21.17 -51.25 20.40
C ILE A 51 -20.78 -50.44 19.16
N PHE A 52 -21.21 -50.88 17.98
CA PHE A 52 -20.93 -50.17 16.74
C PHE A 52 -21.56 -48.77 16.73
N VAL A 53 -22.83 -48.64 17.13
CA VAL A 53 -23.51 -47.35 17.26
C VAL A 53 -22.79 -46.43 18.26
N ILE A 54 -22.33 -46.96 19.39
CA ILE A 54 -21.58 -46.19 20.40
C ILE A 54 -20.24 -45.69 19.82
N ILE A 55 -19.48 -46.54 19.13
CA ILE A 55 -18.21 -46.15 18.51
C ILE A 55 -18.42 -45.10 17.42
N LEU A 56 -19.43 -45.30 16.56
CA LEU A 56 -19.76 -44.37 15.48
C LEU A 56 -20.20 -43.01 16.04
N THR A 57 -21.06 -42.99 17.05
CA THR A 57 -21.52 -41.75 17.69
C THR A 57 -20.36 -41.02 18.37
N MET A 58 -19.47 -41.73 19.07
CA MET A 58 -18.24 -41.15 19.65
C MET A 58 -17.33 -40.56 18.56
N TYR A 59 -17.13 -41.25 17.44
CA TYR A 59 -16.35 -40.74 16.31
C TYR A 59 -16.95 -39.46 15.71
N LEU A 60 -18.26 -39.44 15.48
CA LEU A 60 -18.97 -38.28 14.95
C LEU A 60 -18.91 -37.09 15.90
N LEU A 61 -19.12 -37.30 17.20
CA LEU A 61 -19.02 -36.26 18.23
C LEU A 61 -17.60 -35.66 18.28
N ASN A 62 -16.56 -36.49 18.27
CA ASN A 62 -15.18 -36.01 18.24
C ASN A 62 -14.90 -35.17 16.99
N LYS A 63 -15.39 -35.60 15.82
CA LYS A 63 -15.21 -34.85 14.57
C LYS A 63 -15.99 -33.53 14.53
N GLN A 64 -17.22 -33.52 15.04
CA GLN A 64 -17.99 -32.29 15.19
C GLN A 64 -17.28 -31.32 16.14
N THR A 65 -16.75 -31.82 17.26
CA THR A 65 -16.00 -31.02 18.25
C THR A 65 -14.73 -30.43 17.64
N GLU A 66 -13.97 -31.21 16.87
CA GLU A 66 -12.77 -30.74 16.13
C GLU A 66 -13.13 -29.62 15.16
N ILE A 67 -14.19 -29.80 14.36
CA ILE A 67 -14.67 -28.80 13.40
C ILE A 67 -15.12 -27.53 14.13
N GLU A 68 -15.83 -27.66 15.25
CA GLU A 68 -16.30 -26.53 16.04
C GLU A 68 -15.12 -25.75 16.65
N GLN A 69 -14.10 -26.45 17.17
CA GLN A 69 -12.88 -25.82 17.68
C GLN A 69 -12.11 -25.09 16.58
N GLU A 70 -11.94 -25.72 15.41
CA GLU A 70 -11.33 -25.05 14.24
C GLU A 70 -12.13 -23.82 13.80
N SER A 71 -13.46 -23.91 13.82
CA SER A 71 -14.36 -22.80 13.49
C SER A 71 -14.19 -21.64 14.47
N LYS A 72 -14.25 -21.90 15.78
CA LYS A 72 -14.05 -20.88 16.83
C LYS A 72 -12.67 -20.25 16.76
N LYS A 73 -11.63 -21.04 16.49
CA LYS A 73 -10.28 -20.51 16.26
C LYS A 73 -10.26 -19.59 15.04
N SER A 74 -10.87 -20.02 13.93
CA SER A 74 -10.92 -19.25 12.69
C SER A 74 -11.69 -17.94 12.85
N GLU A 75 -12.80 -17.96 13.59
CA GLU A 75 -13.59 -16.78 13.95
C GLU A 75 -12.78 -15.79 14.77
N ARG A 76 -12.11 -16.25 15.84
CA ARG A 76 -11.23 -15.38 16.64
C ARG A 76 -10.08 -14.80 15.83
N VAL A 77 -9.44 -15.60 14.98
CA VAL A 77 -8.38 -15.10 14.10
C VAL A 77 -8.92 -14.07 13.12
N PHE A 78 -10.14 -14.26 12.59
CA PHE A 78 -10.80 -13.28 11.74
C PHE A 78 -11.02 -11.95 12.47
N ASP A 79 -11.55 -11.98 13.69
CA ASP A 79 -11.79 -10.78 14.49
C ASP A 79 -10.49 -10.02 14.80
N GLU A 80 -9.44 -10.74 15.20
CA GLU A 80 -8.11 -10.17 15.47
C GLU A 80 -7.50 -9.54 14.20
N LYS A 81 -7.67 -10.16 13.02
CA LYS A 81 -7.26 -9.57 11.74
C LYS A 81 -7.98 -8.25 11.48
N VAL A 82 -9.30 -8.22 11.64
CA VAL A 82 -10.10 -7.00 11.41
C VAL A 82 -9.66 -5.88 12.35
N GLN A 83 -9.42 -6.18 13.62
CA GLN A 83 -8.92 -5.21 14.58
C GLN A 83 -7.54 -4.67 14.19
N LEU A 84 -6.61 -5.55 13.81
CA LEU A 84 -5.28 -5.15 13.37
C LEU A 84 -5.31 -4.29 12.10
N PHE A 85 -6.11 -4.67 11.11
CA PHE A 85 -6.24 -3.90 9.87
C PHE A 85 -6.82 -2.52 10.14
N ARG A 86 -7.78 -2.42 11.06
CA ARG A 86 -8.31 -1.14 11.52
C ARG A 86 -7.27 -0.30 12.25
N GLU A 87 -6.51 -0.89 13.19
CA GLU A 87 -5.43 -0.21 13.93
C GLU A 87 -4.41 0.41 12.95
N ILE A 88 -4.02 -0.34 11.92
CA ILE A 88 -3.11 0.13 10.86
C ILE A 88 -3.71 1.31 10.08
N MET A 89 -4.99 1.21 9.70
CA MET A 89 -5.66 2.29 8.98
C MET A 89 -5.81 3.53 9.85
N ASP A 90 -6.07 3.38 11.15
CA ASP A 90 -6.19 4.49 12.09
C ASP A 90 -4.84 5.20 12.28
N ILE A 91 -3.74 4.45 12.48
CA ILE A 91 -2.39 5.02 12.61
C ILE A 91 -1.99 5.79 11.34
N THR A 92 -2.23 5.22 10.16
CA THR A 92 -1.85 5.87 8.90
C THR A 92 -2.78 7.04 8.54
N ARG A 93 -4.06 6.98 8.91
CA ARG A 93 -5.00 8.09 8.79
C ARG A 93 -4.50 9.30 9.56
N ASP A 94 -4.08 9.12 10.81
CA ASP A 94 -3.72 10.23 11.69
C ASP A 94 -2.57 11.06 11.08
N MET A 95 -1.53 10.41 10.55
CA MET A 95 -0.43 11.04 9.80
C MET A 95 -0.87 11.73 8.49
N LEU A 96 -1.93 11.25 7.85
CA LEU A 96 -2.40 11.78 6.57
C LEU A 96 -3.35 12.97 6.74
N ILE A 97 -4.06 13.04 7.86
CA ILE A 97 -5.01 14.12 8.15
C ILE A 97 -4.28 15.42 8.45
N ASP A 98 -3.28 15.39 9.34
CA ASP A 98 -2.48 16.56 9.67
C ASP A 98 -1.46 16.89 8.57
N GLY A 99 -1.12 15.89 7.73
CA GLY A 99 -0.16 16.02 6.64
C GLY A 99 1.28 16.07 7.14
N THR A 100 1.55 15.61 8.35
CA THR A 100 2.89 15.54 8.96
C THR A 100 3.15 14.15 9.51
N ILE A 101 4.41 13.73 9.51
CA ILE A 101 4.84 12.49 10.16
C ILE A 101 5.75 12.87 11.31
N SER A 102 5.29 12.64 12.53
CA SER A 102 6.11 12.80 13.72
C SER A 102 6.94 11.55 14.03
N LYS A 103 7.98 11.73 14.84
CA LYS A 103 8.76 10.61 15.39
C LYS A 103 7.90 9.61 16.15
N GLU A 104 6.90 10.06 16.90
CA GLU A 104 6.05 9.17 17.68
C GLU A 104 5.21 8.27 16.76
N GLU A 105 4.64 8.85 15.71
CA GLU A 105 3.79 8.15 14.75
C GLU A 105 4.56 7.11 13.94
N VAL A 106 5.72 7.48 13.37
CA VAL A 106 6.50 6.53 12.57
C VAL A 106 6.96 5.32 13.40
N ASN A 107 7.25 5.54 14.69
CA ASN A 107 7.63 4.48 15.63
C ASN A 107 6.45 3.62 16.10
N LYS A 108 5.19 3.96 15.78
CA LYS A 108 4.03 3.10 16.02
C LYS A 108 3.90 1.99 14.96
N LEU A 109 4.48 2.15 13.77
CA LEU A 109 4.34 1.23 12.63
C LEU A 109 5.04 -0.14 12.75
N PRO A 110 6.18 -0.30 13.44
CA PRO A 110 6.88 -1.60 13.51
C PRO A 110 6.06 -2.73 14.13
N PHE A 111 5.35 -2.48 15.23
CA PHE A 111 4.59 -3.53 15.93
C PHE A 111 3.36 -4.03 15.14
N PRO A 112 2.54 -3.16 14.52
CA PRO A 112 1.50 -3.60 13.60
C PRO A 112 2.05 -4.45 12.44
N LEU A 113 3.22 -4.11 11.89
CA LEU A 113 3.85 -4.92 10.84
C LEU A 113 4.26 -6.31 11.37
N ILE A 114 4.81 -6.41 12.57
CA ILE A 114 5.12 -7.71 13.21
C ILE A 114 3.83 -8.51 13.48
N ARG A 115 2.76 -7.85 13.95
CA ARG A 115 1.46 -8.49 14.16
C ARG A 115 0.84 -8.99 12.85
N LEU A 116 1.05 -8.29 11.73
CA LEU A 116 0.63 -8.77 10.41
C LEU A 116 1.32 -10.08 10.05
N GLN A 117 2.62 -10.24 10.35
CA GLN A 117 3.33 -11.50 10.08
C GLN A 117 2.75 -12.69 10.85
N MET A 118 2.12 -12.45 12.00
CA MET A 118 1.51 -13.49 12.82
C MET A 118 0.13 -13.94 12.29
N LEU A 119 -0.62 -13.03 11.66
CA LEU A 119 -2.04 -13.23 11.34
C LEU A 119 -2.34 -13.23 9.84
N ALA A 120 -1.69 -12.36 9.07
CA ALA A 120 -2.04 -12.08 7.69
C ALA A 120 -1.27 -12.95 6.68
N ASN A 121 -1.78 -13.01 5.45
CA ASN A 121 -1.08 -13.66 4.35
C ASN A 121 0.06 -12.80 3.78
N ASP A 122 0.95 -13.42 3.01
CA ASP A 122 2.15 -12.79 2.46
C ASP A 122 1.84 -11.52 1.63
N GLU A 123 0.78 -11.52 0.81
CA GLU A 123 0.45 -10.38 -0.04
C GLU A 123 -0.09 -9.18 0.76
N THR A 124 -0.81 -9.44 1.85
CA THR A 124 -1.24 -8.40 2.80
C THR A 124 -0.04 -7.82 3.56
N ILE A 125 0.91 -8.67 3.97
CA ILE A 125 2.15 -8.23 4.61
C ILE A 125 2.98 -7.36 3.65
N LYS A 126 3.18 -7.81 2.41
CA LYS A 126 3.93 -7.07 1.38
C LYS A 126 3.30 -5.72 1.06
N SER A 127 1.98 -5.67 0.91
CA SER A 127 1.28 -4.42 0.60
C SER A 127 1.40 -3.39 1.73
N PHE A 128 1.28 -3.78 2.99
CA PHE A 128 1.54 -2.85 4.10
C PHE A 128 3.02 -2.50 4.27
N ALA A 129 3.94 -3.45 4.05
CA ALA A 129 5.37 -3.17 4.09
C ALA A 129 5.75 -2.06 3.09
N SER A 130 5.10 -2.02 1.93
CA SER A 130 5.26 -0.93 0.95
C SER A 130 4.77 0.43 1.48
N VAL A 131 3.62 0.47 2.17
CA VAL A 131 3.13 1.69 2.85
C VAL A 131 4.12 2.15 3.91
N ASN A 132 4.57 1.24 4.78
CA ASN A 132 5.52 1.54 5.84
C ASN A 132 6.86 2.03 5.29
N GLN A 133 7.35 1.45 4.20
CA GLN A 133 8.55 1.91 3.52
C GLN A 133 8.39 3.34 3.02
N GLN A 134 7.27 3.66 2.33
CA GLN A 134 7.03 5.03 1.85
C GLN A 134 6.96 6.04 3.01
N LEU A 135 6.29 5.70 4.11
CA LEU A 135 6.24 6.56 5.30
C LEU A 135 7.63 6.78 5.91
N ASN A 136 8.45 5.72 6.01
CA ASN A 136 9.82 5.83 6.50
C ASN A 136 10.72 6.66 5.57
N GLU A 137 10.58 6.51 4.25
CA GLU A 137 11.30 7.32 3.26
C GLU A 137 10.92 8.80 3.37
N ILE A 138 9.63 9.11 3.58
CA ILE A 138 9.15 10.48 3.78
C ILE A 138 9.70 11.04 5.09
N TYR A 139 9.66 10.27 6.19
CA TYR A 139 10.19 10.71 7.48
C TYR A 139 11.71 10.93 7.43
N ALA A 140 12.47 9.99 6.85
CA ALA A 140 13.93 10.08 6.74
C ALA A 140 14.43 11.18 5.78
N SER A 141 13.54 11.80 5.00
CA SER A 141 13.89 12.91 4.09
C SER A 141 14.20 14.22 4.82
N ASP A 142 13.84 14.34 6.10
CA ASP A 142 14.13 15.51 6.92
C ASP A 142 14.67 15.08 8.29
N ALA A 143 15.57 15.88 8.86
CA ALA A 143 16.10 15.67 10.20
C ALA A 143 15.20 16.30 11.28
N ALA A 144 14.14 17.02 10.89
CA ALA A 144 13.13 17.55 11.79
C ALA A 144 12.37 16.43 12.51
N ASP A 145 11.89 16.72 13.72
CA ASP A 145 11.08 15.78 14.50
C ASP A 145 9.67 15.57 13.90
N ASP A 146 9.15 16.59 13.21
CA ASP A 146 7.88 16.57 12.48
C ASP A 146 8.12 16.86 11.00
N VAL A 147 7.68 15.94 10.15
CA VAL A 147 8.08 15.91 8.74
C VAL A 147 6.86 16.02 7.83
N LEU A 148 6.70 17.15 7.12
CA LEU A 148 5.56 17.41 6.22
C LEU A 148 5.46 16.38 5.09
N ILE A 149 4.27 15.89 4.75
CA ILE A 149 4.04 14.95 3.65
C ILE A 149 3.82 15.75 2.36
N PRO A 150 4.67 15.60 1.32
CA PRO A 150 4.43 16.23 0.02
C PRO A 150 3.10 15.78 -0.60
N GLU A 151 2.38 16.67 -1.29
CA GLU A 151 1.05 16.37 -1.87
C GLU A 151 1.03 15.20 -2.87
N ASP A 152 2.11 15.04 -3.63
CA ASP A 152 2.26 13.92 -4.56
C ASP A 152 2.57 12.61 -3.83
N ALA A 153 3.40 12.66 -2.77
CA ALA A 153 3.62 11.54 -1.86
C ALA A 153 2.32 11.12 -1.13
N LYS A 154 1.49 12.09 -0.73
CA LYS A 154 0.17 11.85 -0.11
C LYS A 154 -0.75 11.06 -1.03
N THR A 155 -0.78 11.42 -2.31
CA THR A 155 -1.56 10.72 -3.34
C THR A 155 -1.08 9.27 -3.51
N GLU A 156 0.24 9.05 -3.47
CA GLU A 156 0.86 7.71 -3.57
C GLU A 156 0.56 6.85 -2.34
N LEU A 157 0.60 7.44 -1.15
CA LEU A 157 0.19 6.77 0.08
C LEU A 157 -1.27 6.33 0.02
N TYR A 158 -2.19 7.17 -0.49
CA TYR A 158 -3.58 6.76 -0.70
C TYR A 158 -3.72 5.57 -1.65
N GLN A 159 -2.93 5.52 -2.73
CA GLN A 159 -2.92 4.37 -3.64
C GLN A 159 -2.40 3.11 -2.97
N ALA A 160 -1.29 3.22 -2.23
CA ALA A 160 -0.70 2.10 -1.50
C ALA A 160 -1.64 1.55 -0.41
N LEU A 161 -2.32 2.45 0.32
CA LEU A 161 -3.35 2.09 1.30
C LEU A 161 -4.58 1.45 0.65
N SER A 162 -5.01 1.93 -0.51
CA SER A 162 -6.12 1.30 -1.26
C SER A 162 -5.77 -0.11 -1.71
N LYS A 163 -4.53 -0.32 -2.18
CA LYS A 163 -4.00 -1.65 -2.52
C LYS A 163 -3.94 -2.57 -1.29
N PHE A 164 -3.45 -2.06 -0.16
CA PHE A 164 -3.44 -2.78 1.12
C PHE A 164 -4.87 -3.18 1.54
N ALA A 165 -5.84 -2.27 1.44
CA ALA A 165 -7.25 -2.57 1.73
C ALA A 165 -7.83 -3.64 0.80
N SER A 166 -7.45 -3.67 -0.48
CA SER A 166 -7.82 -4.76 -1.41
C SER A 166 -7.28 -6.10 -0.91
N GLN A 167 -6.01 -6.16 -0.51
CA GLN A 167 -5.40 -7.39 0.01
C GLN A 167 -6.03 -7.84 1.33
N CYS A 168 -6.40 -6.91 2.22
CA CYS A 168 -7.14 -7.21 3.45
C CYS A 168 -8.48 -7.91 3.15
N ARG A 169 -9.21 -7.50 2.09
CA ARG A 169 -10.48 -8.15 1.70
C ARG A 169 -10.27 -9.59 1.26
N LEU A 170 -9.20 -9.85 0.52
CA LEU A 170 -8.82 -11.20 0.08
C LEU A 170 -8.40 -12.05 1.28
N ASP A 171 -7.60 -11.50 2.19
CA ASP A 171 -7.12 -12.22 3.38
C ASP A 171 -8.23 -12.56 4.37
N LEU A 172 -9.25 -11.70 4.48
CA LEU A 172 -10.46 -11.97 5.25
C LEU A 172 -11.41 -12.94 4.54
N GLY A 173 -11.18 -13.24 3.26
CA GLY A 173 -12.08 -14.06 2.45
C GLY A 173 -13.43 -13.39 2.15
N ILE A 174 -13.49 -12.05 2.19
CA ILE A 174 -14.68 -11.26 1.83
C ILE A 174 -14.91 -11.28 0.32
N SER A 175 -13.82 -11.37 -0.45
CA SER A 175 -13.81 -11.44 -1.90
C SER A 175 -12.80 -12.49 -2.36
N ASP A 176 -13.00 -13.05 -3.55
CA ASP A 176 -12.06 -13.94 -4.23
C ASP A 176 -11.25 -13.23 -5.33
N ARG A 177 -11.51 -11.94 -5.54
CA ARG A 177 -10.82 -11.08 -6.50
C ARG A 177 -10.50 -9.71 -5.90
N ASP A 178 -9.45 -9.10 -6.44
CA ASP A 178 -9.07 -7.73 -6.13
C ASP A 178 -10.17 -6.72 -6.51
N VAL A 179 -10.09 -5.55 -5.88
CA VAL A 179 -10.86 -4.38 -6.32
C VAL A 179 -10.36 -3.97 -7.71
N GLY A 180 -11.28 -3.63 -8.61
CA GLY A 180 -10.93 -3.17 -9.96
C GLY A 180 -10.00 -1.95 -9.91
N GLU A 181 -8.97 -1.93 -10.75
CA GLU A 181 -7.97 -0.87 -10.82
C GLU A 181 -8.62 0.49 -11.12
N ASP A 182 -9.61 0.50 -12.00
CA ASP A 182 -10.48 1.65 -12.33
C ASP A 182 -11.21 2.22 -11.10
N LEU A 183 -11.75 1.35 -10.24
CA LEU A 183 -12.40 1.76 -9.00
C LEU A 183 -11.38 2.31 -7.99
N VAL A 184 -10.19 1.72 -7.92
CA VAL A 184 -9.10 2.20 -7.06
C VAL A 184 -8.65 3.58 -7.50
N GLU A 185 -8.40 3.79 -8.78
CA GLU A 185 -8.00 5.08 -9.35
C GLU A 185 -9.07 6.15 -9.10
N SER A 186 -10.34 5.85 -9.40
CA SER A 186 -11.45 6.78 -9.18
C SER A 186 -11.63 7.14 -7.70
N ALA A 187 -11.49 6.17 -6.79
CA ALA A 187 -11.57 6.43 -5.35
C ALA A 187 -10.40 7.31 -4.87
N VAL A 188 -9.18 7.03 -5.31
CA VAL A 188 -8.00 7.83 -4.97
C VAL A 188 -8.14 9.25 -5.51
N GLU A 189 -8.60 9.43 -6.75
CA GLU A 189 -8.85 10.75 -7.31
C GLU A 189 -9.90 11.52 -6.50
N THR A 190 -10.99 10.84 -6.14
CA THR A 190 -12.05 11.43 -5.30
C THR A 190 -11.50 11.86 -3.95
N ILE A 191 -10.75 11.01 -3.26
CA ILE A 191 -10.14 11.30 -1.95
C ILE A 191 -9.14 12.45 -2.07
N THR A 192 -8.29 12.43 -3.10
CA THR A 192 -7.26 13.45 -3.32
C THR A 192 -7.89 14.82 -3.61
N ASN A 193 -9.04 14.87 -4.27
CA ASN A 193 -9.78 16.10 -4.54
C ASN A 193 -10.74 16.51 -3.41
N THR A 194 -11.02 15.62 -2.47
CA THR A 194 -11.90 15.91 -1.33
C THR A 194 -11.28 17.00 -0.46
N GLY A 195 -12.03 18.08 -0.21
CA GLY A 195 -11.57 19.21 0.58
C GLY A 195 -10.63 20.17 -0.17
N LYS A 196 -10.17 19.84 -1.38
CA LYS A 196 -9.40 20.78 -2.21
C LYS A 196 -10.34 21.79 -2.86
N LYS A 197 -9.98 23.08 -2.77
CA LYS A 197 -10.54 24.09 -3.67
C LYS A 197 -10.14 23.71 -5.11
N GLY A 198 -11.00 24.01 -6.10
CA GLY A 198 -10.78 23.59 -7.49
C GLY A 198 -9.34 23.84 -7.98
N ARG A 199 -8.85 22.98 -8.90
CA ARG A 199 -7.47 23.02 -9.42
C ARG A 199 -7.06 24.45 -9.73
N ASP A 200 -6.00 24.94 -9.08
CA ASP A 200 -5.50 26.29 -9.31
C ASP A 200 -4.76 26.37 -10.66
N MET A 201 -5.51 26.79 -11.68
CA MET A 201 -5.04 27.00 -13.05
C MET A 201 -4.40 28.38 -13.25
N SER A 202 -4.11 29.13 -12.19
CA SER A 202 -3.40 30.40 -12.30
C SER A 202 -2.08 30.22 -13.04
N LYS A 203 -1.89 31.10 -14.03
CA LYS A 203 -0.66 31.24 -14.80
C LYS A 203 0.16 32.39 -14.24
N MET A 204 1.45 32.36 -14.53
CA MET A 204 2.39 33.41 -14.19
C MET A 204 2.97 34.00 -15.46
N SER A 205 3.10 35.32 -15.49
CA SER A 205 3.61 36.05 -16.64
C SER A 205 5.13 36.23 -16.55
N PHE A 206 5.82 36.00 -17.67
CA PHE A 206 7.25 36.25 -17.88
C PHE A 206 7.44 36.50 -19.37
N ASP A 207 8.25 37.45 -19.87
CA ASP A 207 8.27 37.62 -21.34
C ASP A 207 7.09 38.40 -21.94
N GLY A 208 6.17 38.89 -21.12
CA GLY A 208 4.83 39.23 -21.60
C GLY A 208 4.02 38.00 -22.06
N ASN A 209 4.44 36.78 -21.70
CA ASN A 209 3.75 35.53 -21.98
C ASN A 209 3.29 34.86 -20.68
N ASP A 210 2.10 34.23 -20.72
CA ASP A 210 1.52 33.55 -19.56
C ASP A 210 1.81 32.05 -19.58
N PHE A 211 2.51 31.58 -18.56
CA PHE A 211 2.92 30.19 -18.43
C PHE A 211 2.24 29.49 -17.23
N PRO A 212 1.88 28.21 -17.37
CA PRO A 212 1.64 27.36 -16.20
C PRO A 212 2.86 27.36 -15.28
N LYS A 213 2.65 27.21 -13.96
CA LYS A 213 3.67 27.36 -12.91
C LYS A 213 4.98 26.61 -13.18
N ASN A 214 4.87 25.34 -13.57
CA ASN A 214 6.02 24.51 -13.93
C ASN A 214 6.80 25.04 -15.14
N ARG A 215 6.11 25.56 -16.16
CA ARG A 215 6.75 26.18 -17.33
C ARG A 215 7.33 27.55 -16.98
N TYR A 216 6.66 28.33 -16.14
CA TYR A 216 7.15 29.62 -15.66
C TYR A 216 8.50 29.49 -14.96
N VAL A 217 8.61 28.56 -14.00
CA VAL A 217 9.87 28.30 -13.29
C VAL A 217 11.00 27.95 -14.27
N TRP A 218 10.70 27.10 -15.26
CA TRP A 218 11.67 26.74 -16.28
C TRP A 218 12.09 27.94 -17.15
N GLU A 219 11.14 28.78 -17.60
CA GLU A 219 11.45 29.95 -18.45
C GLU A 219 12.33 30.97 -17.72
N VAL A 220 12.04 31.25 -16.44
CA VAL A 220 12.84 32.15 -15.61
C VAL A 220 14.28 31.65 -15.50
N LEU A 221 14.46 30.36 -15.17
CA LEU A 221 15.79 29.76 -15.04
C LEU A 221 16.52 29.67 -16.40
N ASN A 222 15.81 29.31 -17.47
CA ASN A 222 16.35 29.23 -18.82
C ASN A 222 16.82 30.59 -19.35
N SER A 223 16.04 31.66 -19.12
CA SER A 223 16.44 33.02 -19.49
C SER A 223 17.71 33.41 -18.75
N HIS A 224 17.78 33.16 -17.44
CA HIS A 224 18.96 33.48 -16.64
C HIS A 224 20.22 32.73 -17.11
N VAL A 225 20.10 31.43 -17.40
CA VAL A 225 21.21 30.61 -17.91
C VAL A 225 21.67 31.09 -19.29
N LYS A 226 20.73 31.48 -20.17
CA LYS A 226 21.08 32.03 -21.50
C LYS A 226 21.76 33.40 -21.41
N GLU A 227 21.31 34.28 -20.51
CA GLU A 227 21.92 35.59 -20.26
C GLU A 227 23.28 35.46 -19.58
N ASN A 228 23.53 34.35 -18.87
CA ASN A 228 24.76 34.05 -18.15
C ASN A 228 25.37 32.73 -18.64
N SER A 229 25.72 32.66 -19.93
CA SER A 229 26.18 31.41 -20.58
C SER A 229 27.43 30.77 -19.97
N ASN A 230 28.15 31.48 -19.10
CA ASN A 230 29.33 30.98 -18.36
C ASN A 230 29.02 30.62 -16.90
N ILE A 231 27.74 30.52 -16.51
CA ILE A 231 27.38 30.13 -15.14
C ILE A 231 27.85 28.70 -14.85
N SER A 232 28.61 28.54 -13.77
CA SER A 232 29.04 27.22 -13.32
C SER A 232 27.88 26.49 -12.63
N LEU A 233 27.91 25.15 -12.63
CA LEU A 233 26.90 24.37 -11.90
C LEU A 233 26.84 24.74 -10.41
N LYS A 234 27.99 25.07 -9.81
CA LYS A 234 28.07 25.50 -8.40
C LYS A 234 27.40 26.84 -8.15
N ASP A 235 27.49 27.77 -9.11
CA ASP A 235 26.85 29.07 -8.96
C ASP A 235 25.34 28.98 -9.21
N PHE A 236 24.92 28.11 -10.14
CA PHE A 236 23.52 27.74 -10.30
C PHE A 236 22.95 27.09 -9.02
N GLU A 237 23.69 26.19 -8.37
CA GLU A 237 23.26 25.57 -7.12
C GLU A 237 23.13 26.56 -5.96
N LYS A 238 23.98 27.61 -5.91
CA LYS A 238 23.81 28.70 -4.94
C LYS A 238 22.55 29.53 -5.23
N LEU A 239 22.27 29.77 -6.51
CA LEU A 239 21.07 30.48 -6.97
C LEU A 239 19.81 29.67 -6.63
N PHE A 240 19.80 28.40 -7.01
CA PHE A 240 18.68 27.48 -6.93
C PHE A 240 19.15 26.13 -6.38
N PRO A 241 19.21 25.96 -5.05
CA PRO A 241 19.72 24.77 -4.39
C PRO A 241 18.86 23.55 -4.69
N ARG A 242 19.46 22.38 -4.86
CA ARG A 242 18.73 21.11 -5.11
C ARG A 242 17.67 20.80 -4.06
N ASP A 243 17.96 21.12 -2.80
CA ASP A 243 17.05 20.92 -1.67
C ASP A 243 16.04 22.05 -1.47
N GLY A 244 16.04 23.03 -2.37
CA GLY A 244 15.22 24.23 -2.28
C GLY A 244 15.65 25.26 -1.21
N GLY A 245 16.64 24.98 -0.37
CA GLY A 245 16.96 25.87 0.75
C GLY A 245 15.79 26.05 1.74
N ASP A 246 15.93 26.99 2.67
CA ASP A 246 15.01 27.11 3.81
C ASP A 246 13.63 27.65 3.42
N GLU A 247 13.54 28.45 2.37
CA GLU A 247 12.28 29.04 1.89
C GLU A 247 11.35 28.01 1.23
N PHE A 248 11.90 27.05 0.47
CA PHE A 248 11.11 26.02 -0.18
C PHE A 248 10.80 24.84 0.75
N LYS A 249 11.66 24.57 1.74
CA LYS A 249 11.39 23.60 2.82
C LYS A 249 10.12 23.92 3.60
N LYS A 250 9.89 25.19 3.90
CA LYS A 250 8.70 25.66 4.62
C LYS A 250 7.38 25.40 3.86
N VAL A 251 7.46 25.20 2.55
CA VAL A 251 6.30 24.93 1.68
C VAL A 251 6.37 23.54 1.06
N GLY A 252 7.16 22.63 1.63
CA GLY A 252 7.10 21.20 1.32
C GLY A 252 8.01 20.68 0.21
N ILE A 253 8.91 21.49 -0.35
CA ILE A 253 9.99 20.99 -1.22
C ILE A 253 11.18 20.60 -0.33
N LYS A 254 11.66 19.37 -0.45
CA LYS A 254 12.54 18.75 0.56
C LYS A 254 13.95 18.42 0.09
N LYS A 255 14.78 18.10 1.10
CA LYS A 255 16.16 17.63 0.98
C LYS A 255 16.22 16.18 0.50
N GLY A 256 16.55 15.98 -0.77
CA GLY A 256 16.96 14.67 -1.28
C GLY A 256 15.88 13.82 -1.93
N GLY A 257 16.34 12.85 -2.72
CA GLY A 257 15.50 11.81 -3.30
C GLY A 257 14.65 12.29 -4.47
N THR A 258 13.35 12.01 -4.43
CA THR A 258 12.46 12.16 -5.59
C THR A 258 11.88 13.57 -5.77
N TYR A 259 11.98 14.43 -4.75
CA TYR A 259 11.23 15.69 -4.64
C TYR A 259 12.12 16.95 -4.66
N GLU A 260 13.38 16.80 -5.07
CA GLU A 260 14.32 17.91 -5.23
C GLU A 260 13.85 18.90 -6.29
N THR A 261 14.32 20.15 -6.23
CA THR A 261 13.93 21.20 -7.18
C THR A 261 14.44 20.93 -8.60
N TRP A 262 15.57 20.21 -8.71
CA TRP A 262 16.18 19.81 -9.97
C TRP A 262 17.10 18.61 -9.78
N LYS A 263 17.36 17.89 -10.87
CA LYS A 263 18.29 16.76 -10.97
C LYS A 263 19.09 16.82 -12.26
N THR A 264 20.21 16.11 -12.35
CA THR A 264 20.81 15.85 -13.66
C THR A 264 19.87 14.98 -14.50
N TYR A 265 20.05 14.98 -15.82
CA TYR A 265 19.26 14.15 -16.72
C TYR A 265 19.33 12.66 -16.34
N ASP A 266 20.51 12.15 -16.04
CA ASP A 266 20.71 10.74 -15.64
C ASP A 266 19.99 10.42 -14.33
N GLU A 267 20.15 11.27 -13.30
CA GLU A 267 19.44 11.12 -12.02
C GLU A 267 17.91 11.19 -12.20
N ALA A 268 17.42 12.03 -13.11
CA ALA A 268 16.00 12.13 -13.42
C ALA A 268 15.46 10.88 -14.13
N MET A 269 16.27 10.24 -14.98
CA MET A 269 15.95 8.96 -15.61
C MET A 269 15.93 7.82 -14.60
N GLU A 270 16.89 7.77 -13.66
CA GLU A 270 16.87 6.80 -12.56
C GLU A 270 15.61 6.93 -11.70
N VAL A 271 15.17 8.17 -11.43
CA VAL A 271 13.91 8.42 -10.73
C VAL A 271 12.71 7.90 -11.53
N LEU A 272 12.68 8.13 -12.85
CA LEU A 272 11.62 7.62 -13.72
C LEU A 272 11.59 6.09 -13.71
N GLU A 273 12.73 5.42 -13.82
CA GLU A 273 12.82 3.95 -13.82
C GLU A 273 12.36 3.37 -12.48
N ARG A 274 12.80 3.98 -11.37
CA ARG A 274 12.43 3.52 -10.02
C ARG A 274 10.96 3.75 -9.70
N THR A 275 10.38 4.87 -10.12
CA THR A 275 9.04 5.29 -9.69
C THR A 275 7.96 5.11 -10.76
N GLY A 276 8.34 4.90 -12.01
CA GLY A 276 7.45 4.92 -13.17
C GLY A 276 6.87 6.31 -13.49
N ARG A 277 7.25 7.37 -12.76
CA ARG A 277 6.64 8.71 -12.85
C ARG A 277 7.63 9.77 -13.30
N LYS A 278 7.18 10.63 -14.20
CA LYS A 278 7.95 11.75 -14.74
C LYS A 278 7.92 12.96 -13.81
N ARG A 279 8.76 12.93 -12.76
CA ARG A 279 8.86 14.01 -11.75
C ARG A 279 9.69 15.21 -12.16
N PHE A 280 10.47 15.08 -13.22
CA PHE A 280 11.32 16.14 -13.74
C PHE A 280 10.98 16.41 -15.21
N HIS A 281 11.05 17.67 -15.61
CA HIS A 281 10.80 18.10 -16.98
C HIS A 281 11.99 17.82 -17.88
N PHE A 282 11.76 16.94 -18.84
CA PHE A 282 12.58 16.73 -20.03
C PHE A 282 11.60 16.47 -21.18
N GLY A 283 11.62 17.23 -22.28
CA GLY A 283 10.74 16.91 -23.40
C GLY A 283 11.35 15.84 -24.31
N LYS A 284 10.63 15.50 -25.40
CA LYS A 284 11.03 14.40 -26.30
C LYS A 284 12.42 14.62 -26.90
N ASP A 285 12.78 15.88 -27.15
CA ASP A 285 14.05 16.29 -27.74
C ASP A 285 14.95 17.04 -26.75
N LYS A 286 14.78 16.82 -25.44
CA LYS A 286 15.48 17.55 -24.36
C LYS A 286 15.31 19.09 -24.41
N ASP A 287 14.28 19.59 -25.09
CA ASP A 287 13.92 21.01 -25.21
C ASP A 287 13.62 21.71 -23.86
N MET A 288 13.35 20.93 -22.82
CA MET A 288 13.11 21.37 -21.44
C MET A 288 14.27 21.09 -20.48
N VAL A 289 15.44 20.73 -21.01
CA VAL A 289 16.65 20.49 -20.24
C VAL A 289 17.54 21.72 -20.30
N LEU A 290 17.98 22.21 -19.14
CA LEU A 290 18.93 23.32 -19.07
C LEU A 290 20.34 22.79 -19.28
N ASN A 291 21.15 23.45 -20.10
CA ASN A 291 22.56 23.12 -20.25
C ASN A 291 23.39 24.13 -19.45
N ILE A 292 24.05 23.65 -18.39
CA ILE A 292 24.83 24.47 -17.45
C ILE A 292 26.21 23.84 -17.31
N ASP A 293 27.25 24.52 -17.80
CA ASP A 293 28.64 24.05 -17.68
C ASP A 293 28.83 22.61 -18.23
N GLY A 294 28.16 22.29 -19.35
CA GLY A 294 28.16 20.96 -19.95
C GLY A 294 27.29 19.91 -19.23
N ASN A 295 26.60 20.28 -18.15
CA ASN A 295 25.68 19.42 -17.41
C ASN A 295 24.24 19.64 -17.89
N GLU A 296 23.53 18.54 -18.08
CA GLU A 296 22.11 18.53 -18.46
C GLU A 296 21.24 18.49 -17.20
N ILE A 297 20.53 19.59 -16.92
CA ILE A 297 19.73 19.77 -15.71
C ILE A 297 18.24 19.75 -16.02
N CYS A 298 17.48 18.90 -15.32
CA CYS A 298 16.04 18.78 -15.41
C CYS A 298 15.37 19.40 -14.17
N ILE A 299 14.44 20.32 -14.39
CA ILE A 299 13.70 21.00 -13.31
C ILE A 299 12.51 20.14 -12.86
N SER A 300 12.20 20.13 -11.56
CA SER A 300 11.03 19.44 -11.01
C SER A 300 9.73 19.85 -11.73
N SER A 301 8.80 18.92 -11.88
CA SER A 301 7.45 19.19 -12.40
C SER A 301 6.44 19.53 -11.30
N ALA A 302 6.80 19.33 -10.03
CA ALA A 302 5.92 19.46 -8.87
C ALA A 302 5.90 20.88 -8.29
N TRP A 303 5.32 21.84 -9.03
CA TRP A 303 5.19 23.23 -8.61
C TRP A 303 3.75 23.61 -8.28
N THR A 304 3.51 24.00 -7.02
CA THR A 304 2.21 24.48 -6.54
C THR A 304 2.20 26.00 -6.38
N SER A 305 1.02 26.59 -6.14
CA SER A 305 0.86 28.03 -5.90
C SER A 305 1.64 28.50 -4.67
N GLU A 306 1.73 27.65 -3.64
CA GLU A 306 2.46 27.94 -2.41
C GLU A 306 3.98 28.04 -2.66
N HIS A 307 4.49 27.34 -3.67
CA HIS A 307 5.91 27.38 -4.04
C HIS A 307 6.27 28.65 -4.84
N MET A 308 5.31 29.27 -5.54
CA MET A 308 5.60 30.37 -6.46
C MET A 308 6.08 31.63 -5.76
N LYS A 309 5.50 31.97 -4.61
CA LYS A 309 5.91 33.16 -3.86
C LYS A 309 7.36 33.05 -3.35
N PRO A 310 7.76 31.98 -2.65
CA PRO A 310 9.17 31.75 -2.30
C PRO A 310 10.11 31.77 -3.51
N PHE A 311 9.68 31.22 -4.66
CA PHE A 311 10.48 31.21 -5.88
C PHE A 311 10.76 32.61 -6.41
N VAL A 312 9.72 33.42 -6.58
CA VAL A 312 9.85 34.79 -7.07
C VAL A 312 10.69 35.64 -6.13
N GLU A 313 10.45 35.54 -4.82
CA GLU A 313 11.21 36.29 -3.80
C GLU A 313 12.70 35.91 -3.84
N ARG A 314 13.01 34.61 -3.94
CA ARG A 314 14.40 34.12 -4.06
C ARG A 314 15.06 34.65 -5.32
N MET A 315 14.41 34.50 -6.48
CA MET A 315 14.97 34.93 -7.77
C MET A 315 15.22 36.44 -7.79
N LYS A 316 14.26 37.26 -7.32
CA LYS A 316 14.43 38.71 -7.17
C LYS A 316 15.60 39.07 -6.24
N SER A 317 15.74 38.36 -5.11
CA SER A 317 16.85 38.60 -4.16
C SER A 317 18.24 38.33 -4.75
N LYS A 318 18.31 37.52 -5.81
CA LYS A 318 19.54 37.15 -6.51
C LYS A 318 19.73 37.95 -7.81
N GLY A 319 18.89 38.96 -8.06
CA GLY A 319 18.94 39.77 -9.27
C GLY A 319 18.47 39.05 -10.52
N VAL A 320 17.77 37.92 -10.39
CA VAL A 320 17.18 37.20 -11.51
C VAL A 320 15.83 37.82 -11.84
N ARG A 321 15.62 38.06 -13.14
CA ARG A 321 14.36 38.61 -13.65
C ARG A 321 13.24 37.59 -13.52
N THR A 322 12.08 38.02 -13.06
CA THR A 322 10.91 37.15 -12.81
C THR A 322 9.65 37.60 -13.54
N GLU A 323 9.71 38.74 -14.23
CA GLU A 323 8.61 39.37 -14.98
C GLU A 323 9.16 39.88 -16.31
#